data_AF-A0A9D7AEI2-F1
#
_entry.id   AF-A0A9D7AEI2-F1
#
_cell.length_a   1.000
_cell.length_b   1.000
_cell.length_c   1.000
_cell.angle_alpha   90.00
_cell.angle_beta   90.00
_cell.angle_gamma   90.00
#
_symmetry.space_group_name_H-M   'P 1'
#
loop_
_entity.id
_entity.type
_entity.pdbx_description
1 polymer ?
#
loop_
_entity_poly.entity_id
_entity_poly.type
_entity_poly.pdbx_seq_one_letter_code
_entity_poly.pdbx_strand_id
1 'polypeptide(L)'
;MSESFDCVILGGGHNGLTSAAYLAKANKSVLVLEALEETGGAAVSVKPFKGLDANLSRYSYLVSLLPQQIIDDLDLKLNLISRTIGSYTPVNIDGKETGLLVERTWGERTKESFKSVTGSMEEFDTWSDFYSRIEKAAQVIAPTMLNPLINQEDLKQLVIEATDQETYDWLFTIPITETIEKLFKNDVVRGVVLTDALIGTFTDGRDKELLGNRCFLYHLIGNGNGEWKVPQGG
;
A
#
# COMPACT_ATOMS: atom_id res chain seq x y z
N MET A 1 22.79 40.14 5.46
CA MET A 1 22.19 39.52 6.66
C MET A 1 21.99 38.06 6.35
N SER A 2 22.39 37.14 7.21
CA SER A 2 22.08 35.71 7.00
C SER A 2 20.59 35.51 7.23
N GLU A 3 19.85 35.09 6.22
CA GLU A 3 18.48 34.64 6.40
C GLU A 3 18.49 33.41 7.31
N SER A 4 17.78 33.48 8.43
CA SER A 4 17.58 32.35 9.34
C SER A 4 16.21 31.74 9.07
N PHE A 5 16.16 30.42 8.90
CA PHE A 5 14.92 29.66 8.77
C PHE A 5 14.69 28.84 10.04
N ASP A 6 13.43 28.64 10.43
CA ASP A 6 13.05 27.76 11.55
C ASP A 6 13.34 26.30 11.23
N CYS A 7 13.20 25.90 9.95
CA CYS A 7 13.41 24.54 9.48
C CYS A 7 14.10 24.52 8.12
N VAL A 8 14.96 23.51 7.90
CA VAL A 8 15.55 23.19 6.60
C VAL A 8 15.15 21.78 6.21
N ILE A 9 14.59 21.62 5.01
CA ILE A 9 14.20 20.33 4.43
C ILE A 9 15.11 20.06 3.24
N LEU A 10 15.75 18.89 3.25
CA LEU A 10 16.57 18.40 2.14
C LEU A 10 15.73 17.45 1.28
N GLY A 11 15.46 17.85 0.04
CA GLY A 11 14.58 17.17 -0.91
C GLY A 11 13.23 17.86 -1.07
N GLY A 12 12.94 18.30 -2.29
CA GLY A 12 11.67 18.85 -2.75
C GLY A 12 10.74 17.80 -3.36
N GLY A 13 10.84 16.53 -2.95
CA GLY A 13 9.85 15.50 -3.28
C GLY A 13 8.51 15.70 -2.57
N HIS A 14 7.48 14.93 -2.93
CA HIS A 14 6.14 15.04 -2.33
C HIS A 14 6.16 15.04 -0.78
N ASN A 15 6.93 14.16 -0.14
CA ASN A 15 7.06 14.14 1.32
C ASN A 15 7.64 15.46 1.89
N GLY A 16 8.73 15.96 1.30
CA GLY A 16 9.37 17.20 1.73
C GLY A 16 8.46 18.42 1.53
N LEU A 17 7.74 18.47 0.41
CA LEU A 17 6.78 19.53 0.12
C LEU A 17 5.57 19.49 1.07
N THR A 18 5.04 18.30 1.36
CA THR A 18 3.96 18.14 2.34
C THR A 18 4.40 18.60 3.73
N SER A 19 5.59 18.19 4.19
CA SER A 19 6.14 18.65 5.47
C SER A 19 6.35 20.17 5.49
N ALA A 20 6.90 20.75 4.42
CA ALA A 20 7.09 22.19 4.30
C ALA A 20 5.76 22.95 4.38
N ALA A 21 4.72 22.45 3.73
CA ALA A 21 3.39 23.06 3.73
C ALA A 21 2.78 23.09 5.14
N TYR A 22 2.85 21.98 5.90
CA TYR A 22 2.34 21.96 7.28
C TYR A 22 3.15 22.85 8.23
N LEU A 23 4.47 22.88 8.10
CA LEU A 23 5.32 23.79 8.88
C LEU A 23 5.01 25.26 8.58
N ALA A 24 4.84 25.61 7.30
CA ALA A 24 4.44 26.95 6.89
C ALA A 24 3.04 27.32 7.43
N LYS A 25 2.07 26.39 7.40
CA LYS A 25 0.75 26.58 8.05
C LYS A 25 0.85 26.79 9.56
N ALA A 26 1.88 26.25 10.20
CA ALA A 26 2.21 26.49 11.61
C ALA A 26 3.04 27.78 11.83
N ASN A 27 3.10 28.67 10.84
CA ASN A 27 3.85 29.94 10.84
C ASN A 27 5.37 29.76 11.03
N LYS A 28 5.94 28.66 10.53
CA LYS A 28 7.39 28.45 10.48
C LYS A 28 7.95 28.89 9.13
N SER A 29 9.11 29.52 9.17
CA SER A 29 9.94 29.79 7.99
C SER A 29 10.69 28.51 7.60
N VAL A 30 10.54 28.09 6.34
CA VAL A 30 11.09 26.81 5.85
C VAL A 30 11.91 27.03 4.60
N LEU A 31 13.15 26.52 4.60
CA LEU A 31 13.99 26.42 3.41
C LEU A 31 13.92 24.98 2.88
N VAL A 32 13.46 24.80 1.64
CA VAL A 32 13.48 23.50 0.95
C VAL A 32 14.62 23.52 -0.07
N LEU A 33 15.53 22.55 0.02
CA LEU A 33 16.65 22.40 -0.89
C LEU A 33 16.44 21.15 -1.74
N GLU A 34 16.15 21.33 -3.02
CA GLU A 34 16.04 20.26 -4.02
C GLU A 34 17.30 20.20 -4.87
N ALA A 35 17.77 18.99 -5.18
CA ALA A 35 18.96 18.77 -5.99
C ALA A 35 18.66 18.82 -7.50
N LEU A 36 17.43 18.51 -7.90
CA LEU A 36 16.94 18.57 -9.28
C LEU A 36 16.47 19.98 -9.67
N GLU A 37 16.28 20.19 -10.97
CA GLU A 37 15.76 21.46 -11.52
C GLU A 37 14.28 21.72 -11.17
N GLU A 38 13.54 20.65 -10.84
CA GLU A 38 12.11 20.69 -10.53
C GLU A 38 11.82 19.92 -9.25
N THR A 39 10.75 20.33 -8.55
CA THR A 39 10.24 19.64 -7.36
C THR A 39 9.24 18.55 -7.74
N GLY A 40 8.85 17.72 -6.77
CA GLY A 40 7.89 16.62 -6.92
C GLY A 40 8.50 15.24 -6.71
N GLY A 41 9.79 15.08 -6.99
CA GLY A 41 10.54 13.84 -6.71
C GLY A 41 9.95 12.62 -7.43
N ALA A 42 9.58 11.58 -6.69
CA ALA A 42 8.97 10.37 -7.27
C ALA A 42 7.60 10.59 -7.94
N ALA A 43 6.95 11.72 -7.66
CA ALA A 43 5.62 12.07 -8.18
C ALA A 43 5.67 12.89 -9.49
N VAL A 44 6.85 13.15 -10.07
CA VAL A 44 6.93 13.78 -11.39
C VAL A 44 6.82 12.75 -12.50
N SER A 45 6.20 13.16 -13.61
CA SER A 45 6.20 12.41 -14.86
C SER A 45 7.30 12.92 -15.79
N VAL A 46 7.90 12.00 -16.53
CA VAL A 46 8.98 12.28 -17.49
C VAL A 46 8.63 11.73 -18.86
N LYS A 47 9.26 12.26 -19.90
CA LYS A 47 9.25 11.69 -21.25
C LYS A 47 10.56 10.94 -21.51
N PRO A 48 10.69 9.67 -21.09
CA PRO A 48 11.99 8.99 -21.12
C PRO A 48 12.39 8.58 -22.54
N PHE A 49 11.44 8.55 -23.48
CA PHE A 49 11.66 8.08 -24.85
C PHE A 49 11.63 9.24 -25.85
N LYS A 50 12.78 9.54 -26.45
CA LYS A 50 12.90 10.59 -27.46
C LYS A 50 11.99 10.29 -28.66
N GLY A 51 11.15 11.26 -29.03
CA GLY A 51 10.26 11.16 -30.19
C GLY A 51 8.96 10.40 -29.94
N LEU A 52 8.75 9.87 -28.73
CA LEU A 52 7.47 9.31 -28.31
C LEU A 52 6.79 10.25 -27.32
N ASP A 53 5.52 10.54 -27.54
CA ASP A 53 4.71 11.33 -26.62
C ASP A 53 4.17 10.45 -25.47
N ALA A 54 5.11 9.83 -24.74
CA ALA A 54 4.83 8.99 -23.58
C ALA A 54 5.27 9.71 -22.31
N ASN A 55 4.30 10.23 -21.55
CA ASN A 55 4.53 10.82 -20.23
C ASN A 55 4.37 9.74 -19.16
N LEU A 56 5.44 9.38 -18.48
CA LEU A 56 5.47 8.27 -17.53
C LEU A 56 5.87 8.77 -16.14
N SER A 57 5.09 8.40 -15.11
CA SER A 57 5.48 8.61 -13.72
C SER A 57 6.81 7.93 -13.43
N ARG A 58 7.71 8.63 -12.73
CA ARG A 58 9.06 8.13 -12.47
C ARG A 58 9.05 6.94 -11.50
N TYR A 59 8.30 7.02 -10.40
CA TYR A 59 8.25 5.96 -9.39
C TYR A 59 6.92 5.87 -8.60
N SER A 60 6.11 6.93 -8.53
CA SER A 60 4.85 6.95 -7.75
C SER A 60 3.63 7.10 -8.65
N TYR A 61 3.08 5.96 -9.11
CA TYR A 61 1.92 5.91 -10.02
C TYR A 61 0.67 5.27 -9.40
N LEU A 62 0.82 4.58 -8.26
CA LEU A 62 -0.29 4.08 -7.46
C LEU A 62 -0.34 4.82 -6.13
N VAL A 63 -1.52 5.28 -5.74
CA VAL A 63 -1.77 6.07 -4.55
C VAL A 63 -2.62 5.25 -3.58
N SER A 64 -2.04 4.84 -2.45
CA SER A 64 -2.74 4.15 -1.36
C SER A 64 -2.54 4.85 -0.01
N LEU A 65 -1.28 5.08 0.37
CA LEU A 65 -0.89 5.79 1.61
C LEU A 65 -0.84 7.33 1.45
N LEU A 66 -1.81 7.91 0.75
CA LEU A 66 -2.08 9.36 0.81
C LEU A 66 -3.38 9.57 1.59
N PRO A 67 -3.32 9.97 2.87
CA PRO A 67 -4.50 10.22 3.68
C PRO A 67 -5.38 11.32 3.10
N GLN A 68 -6.70 11.12 3.10
CA GLN A 68 -7.66 12.13 2.65
C GLN A 68 -7.50 13.46 3.41
N GLN A 69 -7.18 13.41 4.71
CA GLN A 69 -6.93 14.60 5.52
C GLN A 69 -5.81 15.49 4.94
N ILE A 70 -4.76 14.92 4.35
CA ILE A 70 -3.68 15.73 3.73
C ILE A 70 -4.17 16.44 2.46
N ILE A 71 -5.01 15.77 1.67
CA ILE A 71 -5.64 16.35 0.48
C ILE A 71 -6.49 17.55 0.89
N ASP A 72 -7.32 17.37 1.92
CA ASP A 72 -8.26 18.39 2.40
C ASP A 72 -7.52 19.56 3.07
N ASP A 73 -6.56 19.27 3.97
CA ASP A 73 -5.79 20.29 4.70
C ASP A 73 -5.00 21.20 3.75
N LEU A 74 -4.48 20.67 2.65
CA LEU A 74 -3.63 21.40 1.71
C LEU A 74 -4.38 21.86 0.46
N ASP A 75 -5.71 21.67 0.39
CA ASP A 75 -6.55 22.01 -0.78
C ASP A 75 -5.97 21.43 -2.09
N LEU A 76 -5.54 20.17 -2.05
CA LEU A 76 -4.90 19.54 -3.21
C LEU A 76 -5.95 19.23 -4.27
N LYS A 77 -5.75 19.78 -5.47
CA LYS A 77 -6.59 19.51 -6.64
C LYS A 77 -6.17 18.20 -7.30
N LEU A 78 -6.47 17.09 -6.64
CA LEU A 78 -6.12 15.75 -7.07
C LEU A 78 -7.37 14.91 -7.28
N ASN A 79 -7.59 14.45 -8.52
CA ASN A 79 -8.64 13.47 -8.79
C ASN A 79 -8.03 12.08 -8.89
N LEU A 80 -8.48 11.16 -8.04
CA LEU A 80 -7.99 9.79 -7.97
C LEU A 80 -9.10 8.82 -8.36
N ILE A 81 -8.80 7.92 -9.30
CA ILE A 81 -9.73 6.88 -9.75
C ILE A 81 -9.32 5.52 -9.22
N SER A 82 -10.33 4.70 -8.88
CA SER A 82 -10.11 3.33 -8.42
C SER A 82 -9.67 2.42 -9.55
N ARG A 83 -8.82 1.44 -9.23
CA ARG A 83 -8.50 0.33 -10.12
C ARG A 83 -9.53 -0.78 -9.93
N THR A 84 -10.22 -1.16 -11.01
CA THR A 84 -11.20 -2.27 -10.96
C THR A 84 -10.54 -3.64 -10.78
N ILE A 85 -9.31 -3.80 -11.27
CA ILE A 85 -8.50 -5.02 -11.13
C ILE A 85 -7.30 -4.74 -10.23
N GLY A 86 -7.20 -5.50 -9.14
CA GLY A 86 -6.06 -5.50 -8.22
C GLY A 86 -4.87 -6.23 -8.80
N SER A 87 -5.08 -7.45 -9.31
CA SER A 87 -4.03 -8.26 -9.92
C SER A 87 -4.58 -9.27 -10.93
N TYR A 88 -3.71 -9.70 -11.84
CA TYR A 88 -3.91 -10.87 -12.69
C TYR A 88 -2.59 -11.64 -12.79
N THR A 89 -2.61 -12.89 -12.38
CA THR A 89 -1.44 -13.77 -12.36
C THR A 89 -1.63 -14.88 -13.39
N PRO A 90 -0.99 -14.80 -14.57
CA PRO A 90 -1.10 -15.85 -15.59
C PRO A 90 -0.44 -17.14 -15.11
N VAL A 91 -1.10 -18.27 -15.36
CA VAL A 91 -0.61 -19.61 -15.00
C VAL A 91 -0.93 -20.61 -16.11
N ASN A 92 -0.14 -21.68 -16.16
CA ASN A 92 -0.43 -22.83 -17.00
C ASN A 92 -0.76 -24.02 -16.09
N ILE A 93 -1.97 -24.56 -16.22
CA ILE A 93 -2.43 -25.73 -15.46
C ILE A 93 -2.70 -26.84 -16.47
N ASP A 94 -1.89 -27.89 -16.41
CA ASP A 94 -2.00 -29.07 -17.28
C ASP A 94 -2.06 -28.72 -18.78
N GLY A 95 -1.26 -27.73 -19.22
CA GLY A 95 -1.20 -27.27 -20.61
C GLY A 95 -2.25 -26.22 -20.98
N LYS A 96 -3.17 -25.86 -20.07
CA LYS A 96 -4.17 -24.82 -20.28
C LYS A 96 -3.69 -23.48 -19.73
N GLU A 97 -3.59 -22.49 -20.61
CA GLU A 97 -3.33 -21.10 -20.22
C GLU A 97 -4.57 -20.51 -19.53
N THR A 98 -4.39 -20.02 -18.31
CA THR A 98 -5.41 -19.35 -17.50
C THR A 98 -4.73 -18.35 -16.55
N GLY A 99 -5.45 -17.81 -15.56
CA GLY A 99 -4.84 -16.95 -14.55
C GLY A 99 -5.74 -16.71 -13.35
N LEU A 100 -5.12 -16.36 -12.22
CA LEU A 100 -5.81 -15.90 -11.03
C LEU A 100 -6.11 -14.41 -11.18
N LEU A 101 -7.39 -14.05 -11.27
CA LEU A 101 -7.85 -12.68 -11.42
C LEU A 101 -8.42 -12.21 -10.07
N VAL A 102 -7.90 -11.09 -9.56
CA VAL A 102 -8.42 -10.46 -8.34
C VAL A 102 -8.97 -9.08 -8.68
N GLU A 103 -10.29 -8.96 -8.67
CA GLU A 103 -10.98 -7.66 -8.78
C GLU A 103 -10.88 -6.89 -7.46
N ARG A 104 -10.98 -5.56 -7.49
CA ARG A 104 -10.99 -4.74 -6.25
C ARG A 104 -12.19 -5.07 -5.36
N THR A 105 -13.34 -5.24 -5.99
CA THR A 105 -14.54 -5.80 -5.37
C THR A 105 -14.70 -7.19 -5.95
N TRP A 106 -14.50 -8.22 -5.13
CA TRP A 106 -14.44 -9.61 -5.60
C TRP A 106 -15.80 -10.06 -6.15
N GLY A 107 -15.92 -9.99 -7.47
CA GLY A 107 -17.11 -10.41 -8.21
C GLY A 107 -17.03 -11.86 -8.65
N GLU A 108 -17.94 -12.24 -9.55
CA GLU A 108 -18.03 -13.61 -10.07
C GLU A 108 -16.75 -14.02 -10.81
N ARG A 109 -16.11 -13.09 -11.55
CA ARG A 109 -14.89 -13.38 -12.29
C ARG A 109 -13.72 -13.74 -11.36
N THR A 110 -13.63 -13.08 -10.22
CA THR A 110 -12.66 -13.45 -9.17
C THR A 110 -12.92 -14.88 -8.70
N LYS A 111 -14.15 -15.19 -8.28
CA LYS A 111 -14.55 -16.53 -7.81
C LYS A 111 -14.29 -17.63 -8.84
N GLU A 112 -14.70 -17.41 -10.08
CA GLU A 112 -14.47 -18.32 -11.20
C GLU A 112 -12.98 -18.57 -11.43
N SER A 113 -12.14 -17.52 -11.35
CA SER A 113 -10.70 -17.65 -11.52
C SER A 113 -10.05 -18.46 -10.39
N PHE A 114 -10.47 -18.25 -9.13
CA PHE A 114 -10.02 -19.07 -8.00
C PHE A 114 -10.39 -20.53 -8.23
N LYS A 115 -11.66 -20.82 -8.49
CA LYS A 115 -12.12 -22.19 -8.76
C LYS A 115 -11.37 -22.84 -9.94
N SER A 116 -11.10 -22.09 -11.00
CA SER A 116 -10.34 -22.59 -12.16
C SER A 116 -8.87 -22.85 -11.84
N VAL A 117 -8.25 -22.07 -10.96
CA VAL A 117 -6.82 -22.16 -10.64
C VAL A 117 -6.55 -23.18 -9.54
N THR A 118 -7.46 -23.31 -8.58
CA THR A 118 -7.26 -24.08 -7.35
C THR A 118 -8.09 -25.37 -7.32
N GLY A 119 -9.07 -25.49 -8.23
CA GLY A 119 -9.97 -26.64 -8.34
C GLY A 119 -11.19 -26.59 -7.42
N SER A 120 -11.26 -25.65 -6.46
CA SER A 120 -12.37 -25.50 -5.52
C SER A 120 -12.56 -24.05 -5.07
N MET A 121 -13.57 -23.80 -4.25
CA MET A 121 -13.78 -22.47 -3.64
C MET A 121 -13.01 -22.28 -2.32
N GLU A 122 -12.35 -23.31 -1.78
CA GLU A 122 -11.70 -23.25 -0.46
C GLU A 122 -10.70 -22.09 -0.36
N GLU A 123 -9.84 -21.92 -1.37
CA GLU A 123 -8.86 -20.83 -1.41
C GLU A 123 -9.51 -19.45 -1.46
N PHE A 124 -10.66 -19.31 -2.14
CA PHE A 124 -11.39 -18.05 -2.20
C PHE A 124 -12.08 -17.73 -0.87
N ASP A 125 -12.62 -18.75 -0.20
CA ASP A 125 -13.25 -18.58 1.12
C ASP A 125 -12.20 -18.16 2.16
N THR A 126 -11.03 -18.81 2.16
CA THR A 126 -9.88 -18.41 3.00
C THR A 126 -9.39 -17.01 2.66
N TRP A 127 -9.24 -16.69 1.37
CA TRP A 127 -8.85 -15.35 0.92
C TRP A 127 -9.83 -14.29 1.44
N SER A 128 -11.12 -14.56 1.30
CA SER A 128 -12.18 -13.65 1.70
C SER A 128 -12.16 -13.41 3.20
N ASP A 129 -12.00 -14.45 4.03
CA ASP A 129 -11.88 -14.29 5.49
C ASP A 129 -10.63 -13.48 5.86
N PHE A 130 -9.48 -13.88 5.34
CA PHE A 130 -8.17 -13.28 5.64
C PHE A 130 -8.15 -11.78 5.33
N TYR A 131 -8.49 -11.38 4.11
CA TYR A 131 -8.47 -9.98 3.71
C TYR A 131 -9.62 -9.17 4.34
N SER A 132 -10.78 -9.77 4.67
CA SER A 132 -11.82 -9.07 5.43
C SER A 132 -11.38 -8.71 6.86
N ARG A 133 -10.59 -9.59 7.50
CA ARG A 133 -10.00 -9.32 8.82
C ARG A 133 -8.91 -8.25 8.73
N ILE A 134 -8.06 -8.31 7.69
CA ILE A 134 -7.07 -7.26 7.44
C ILE A 134 -7.74 -5.90 7.18
N GLU A 135 -8.83 -5.84 6.41
CA GLU A 135 -9.56 -4.59 6.18
C GLU A 135 -10.09 -4.00 7.50
N LYS A 136 -10.65 -4.82 8.39
CA LYS A 136 -11.06 -4.35 9.73
C LYS A 136 -9.88 -3.83 10.55
N ALA A 137 -8.73 -4.50 10.51
CA ALA A 137 -7.51 -4.00 11.17
C ALA A 137 -7.06 -2.67 10.54
N ALA A 138 -7.08 -2.55 9.21
CA ALA A 138 -6.74 -1.34 8.49
C ALA A 138 -7.63 -0.16 8.91
N GLN A 139 -8.94 -0.37 9.08
CA GLN A 139 -9.88 0.67 9.50
C GLN A 139 -9.52 1.31 10.84
N VAL A 140 -8.94 0.55 11.77
CA VAL A 140 -8.52 1.07 13.08
C VAL A 140 -7.06 1.54 13.11
N ILE A 141 -6.18 0.98 12.27
CA ILE A 141 -4.77 1.38 12.17
C ILE A 141 -4.61 2.68 11.38
N ALA A 142 -5.29 2.83 10.24
CA ALA A 142 -5.06 3.96 9.34
C ALA A 142 -5.22 5.34 10.00
N PRO A 143 -6.25 5.58 10.85
CA PRO A 143 -6.38 6.85 11.56
C PRO A 143 -5.22 7.16 12.51
N THR A 144 -4.54 6.15 13.07
CA THR A 144 -3.44 6.39 14.01
C THR A 144 -2.22 6.98 13.34
N MET A 145 -2.08 6.82 12.02
CA MET A 145 -0.91 7.28 11.24
C MET A 145 -0.77 8.82 11.16
N LEU A 146 -1.85 9.56 11.45
CA LEU A 146 -1.86 11.02 11.50
C LEU A 146 -1.94 11.58 12.92
N ASN A 147 -1.99 10.71 13.93
CA ASN A 147 -2.03 11.08 15.33
C ASN A 147 -0.65 10.92 15.96
N PRO A 148 -0.42 11.48 17.17
CA PRO A 148 0.75 11.13 17.96
C PRO A 148 0.90 9.62 18.07
N LEU A 149 2.14 9.14 17.98
CA LEU A 149 2.45 7.71 18.01
C LEU A 149 1.86 7.06 19.26
N ILE A 150 0.93 6.13 19.06
CA ILE A 150 0.38 5.31 20.15
C ILE A 150 1.36 4.19 20.52
N ASN A 151 1.29 3.73 21.76
CA ASN A 151 2.14 2.63 22.20
C ASN A 151 1.65 1.30 21.63
N GLN A 152 2.54 0.29 21.68
CA GLN A 152 2.29 -1.02 21.11
C GLN A 152 1.10 -1.76 21.75
N GLU A 153 0.88 -1.62 23.06
CA GLU A 153 -0.20 -2.33 23.75
C GLU A 153 -1.57 -1.75 23.37
N ASP A 154 -1.66 -0.42 23.25
CA ASP A 154 -2.89 0.24 22.79
C ASP A 154 -3.21 -0.14 21.34
N LEU A 155 -2.21 -0.16 20.45
CA LEU A 155 -2.38 -0.61 19.06
C LEU A 155 -2.84 -2.08 19.00
N LYS A 156 -2.24 -2.94 19.82
CA LYS A 156 -2.63 -4.34 19.93
C LYS A 156 -4.08 -4.48 20.34
N GLN A 157 -4.50 -3.79 21.40
CA GLN A 157 -5.87 -3.83 21.88
C GLN A 157 -6.86 -3.35 20.80
N LEU A 158 -6.54 -2.24 20.10
CA LEU A 158 -7.36 -1.73 19.00
C LEU A 158 -7.55 -2.77 17.88
N VAL A 159 -6.47 -3.44 17.45
CA VAL A 159 -6.54 -4.45 16.39
C VAL A 159 -7.33 -5.67 16.87
N ILE A 160 -7.09 -6.16 18.08
CA ILE A 160 -7.79 -7.34 18.62
C ILE A 160 -9.29 -7.07 18.79
N GLU A 161 -9.68 -5.88 19.25
CA GLU A 161 -11.08 -5.50 19.39
C GLU A 161 -11.81 -5.41 18.04
N ALA A 162 -11.12 -4.94 17.00
CA ALA A 162 -11.67 -4.87 15.64
C ALA A 162 -11.69 -6.24 14.93
N THR A 163 -10.80 -7.15 15.34
CA THR A 163 -10.56 -8.44 14.70
C THR A 163 -10.53 -9.56 15.75
N ASP A 164 -9.33 -10.04 16.09
CA ASP A 164 -9.04 -11.06 17.10
C ASP A 164 -7.51 -11.17 17.33
N GLN A 165 -7.10 -11.99 18.30
CA GLN A 165 -5.70 -12.25 18.62
C GLN A 165 -4.93 -12.89 17.45
N GLU A 166 -5.57 -13.78 16.68
CA GLU A 166 -4.90 -14.48 15.59
C GLU A 166 -4.53 -13.51 14.44
N THR A 167 -5.41 -12.57 14.12
CA THR A 167 -5.16 -11.52 13.12
C THR A 167 -4.02 -10.61 13.56
N TYR A 168 -4.00 -10.23 14.84
CA TYR A 168 -2.88 -9.47 15.40
C TYR A 168 -1.56 -10.24 15.24
N ASP A 169 -1.56 -11.54 15.55
CA ASP A 169 -0.35 -12.36 15.44
C ASP A 169 0.13 -12.50 13.99
N TRP A 170 -0.78 -12.65 13.03
CA TRP A 170 -0.44 -12.65 11.59
C TRP A 170 0.28 -11.38 11.15
N LEU A 171 -0.12 -10.23 11.69
CA LEU A 171 0.38 -8.92 11.28
C LEU A 171 1.65 -8.52 12.05
N PHE A 172 1.76 -8.88 13.32
CA PHE A 172 2.76 -8.28 14.23
C PHE A 172 3.66 -9.26 14.97
N THR A 173 3.38 -10.57 14.94
CA THR A 173 4.11 -11.56 15.76
C THR A 173 4.75 -12.66 14.92
N ILE A 174 4.08 -13.14 13.88
CA ILE A 174 4.47 -14.31 13.09
C ILE A 174 5.00 -13.85 11.73
N PRO A 175 6.16 -14.36 11.26
CA PRO A 175 6.65 -14.04 9.92
C PRO A 175 5.59 -14.34 8.86
N ILE A 176 5.36 -13.39 7.95
CA ILE A 176 4.24 -13.42 7.01
C ILE A 176 4.15 -14.71 6.19
N THR A 177 5.29 -15.32 5.83
CA THR A 177 5.28 -16.59 5.09
C THR A 177 4.70 -17.75 5.90
N GLU A 178 4.93 -17.81 7.22
CA GLU A 178 4.37 -18.86 8.07
C GLU A 178 2.84 -18.74 8.15
N THR A 179 2.33 -17.51 8.26
CA THR A 179 0.88 -17.23 8.17
C THR A 179 0.32 -17.67 6.82
N ILE A 180 0.95 -17.27 5.72
CA ILE A 180 0.50 -17.60 4.36
C ILE A 180 0.48 -19.12 4.14
N GLU A 181 1.52 -19.85 4.56
CA GLU A 181 1.61 -21.31 4.40
C GLU A 181 0.61 -22.07 5.27
N LYS A 182 0.26 -21.53 6.44
CA LYS A 182 -0.77 -22.08 7.33
C LYS A 182 -2.17 -21.95 6.72
N LEU A 183 -2.46 -20.81 6.09
CA LEU A 183 -3.82 -20.49 5.62
C LEU A 183 -4.10 -21.01 4.21
N PHE A 184 -3.20 -20.75 3.27
CA PHE A 184 -3.39 -21.07 1.86
C PHE A 184 -2.65 -22.35 1.49
N LYS A 185 -3.22 -23.18 0.61
CA LYS A 185 -2.64 -24.45 0.16
C LYS A 185 -2.06 -24.35 -1.24
N ASN A 186 -2.59 -23.47 -2.09
CA ASN A 186 -2.19 -23.29 -3.47
C ASN A 186 -1.03 -22.28 -3.60
N ASP A 187 0.06 -22.69 -4.25
CA ASP A 187 1.27 -21.86 -4.36
C ASP A 187 1.08 -20.58 -5.19
N VAL A 188 0.15 -20.56 -6.16
CA VAL A 188 -0.18 -19.34 -6.91
C VAL A 188 -0.82 -18.32 -5.98
N VAL A 189 -1.77 -18.76 -5.15
CA VAL A 189 -2.45 -17.89 -4.18
C VAL A 189 -1.44 -17.39 -3.14
N ARG A 190 -0.60 -18.27 -2.58
CA ARG A 190 0.48 -17.90 -1.66
C ARG A 190 1.40 -16.84 -2.24
N GLY A 191 1.82 -17.01 -3.50
CA GLY A 191 2.69 -16.07 -4.20
C GLY A 191 2.03 -14.70 -4.39
N VAL A 192 0.73 -14.66 -4.70
CA VAL A 192 0.00 -13.38 -4.81
C VAL A 192 -0.06 -12.67 -3.47
N VAL A 193 -0.42 -13.34 -2.37
CA VAL A 193 -0.45 -12.71 -1.03
C VAL A 193 0.95 -12.26 -0.61
N LEU A 194 1.98 -13.08 -0.85
CA LEU A 194 3.36 -12.77 -0.49
C LEU A 194 3.92 -11.57 -1.27
N THR A 195 3.41 -11.29 -2.47
CA THR A 195 3.82 -10.13 -3.26
C THR A 195 3.60 -8.83 -2.50
N ASP A 196 2.46 -8.69 -1.80
CA ASP A 196 2.16 -7.51 -0.98
C ASP A 196 3.16 -7.35 0.18
N ALA A 197 3.81 -8.44 0.63
CA ALA A 197 4.77 -8.40 1.72
C ALA A 197 6.21 -8.14 1.29
N LEU A 198 6.53 -8.26 0.00
CA LEU A 198 7.90 -8.18 -0.51
C LEU A 198 8.12 -7.10 -1.57
N ILE A 199 7.06 -6.56 -2.18
CA ILE A 199 7.19 -5.54 -3.22
C ILE A 199 7.80 -4.25 -2.65
N GLY A 200 9.01 -3.90 -3.08
CA GLY A 200 9.73 -2.71 -2.60
C GLY A 200 10.51 -2.89 -1.31
N THR A 201 10.67 -4.12 -0.80
CA THR A 201 11.51 -4.41 0.38
C THR A 201 12.58 -5.46 0.06
N PHE A 202 13.80 -5.27 0.56
CA PHE A 202 14.89 -6.24 0.44
C PHE A 202 14.96 -7.15 1.67
N THR A 203 13.98 -8.06 1.82
CA THR A 203 13.93 -9.03 2.91
C THR A 203 13.39 -10.38 2.45
N ASP A 204 13.48 -11.39 3.32
CA ASP A 204 12.82 -12.68 3.18
C ASP A 204 11.49 -12.69 3.94
N GLY A 205 10.46 -13.38 3.43
CA GLY A 205 9.15 -13.44 4.09
C GLY A 205 9.15 -14.20 5.43
N ARG A 206 10.24 -14.89 5.76
CA ARG A 206 10.50 -15.54 7.06
C ARG A 206 11.44 -14.74 7.97
N ASP A 207 11.74 -13.50 7.61
CA ASP A 207 12.57 -12.62 8.43
C ASP A 207 11.95 -12.43 9.83
N LYS A 208 12.74 -12.75 10.85
CA LYS A 208 12.35 -12.67 12.26
C LYS A 208 12.21 -11.23 12.76
N GLU A 209 12.75 -10.25 12.03
CA GLU A 209 12.52 -8.83 12.30
C GLU A 209 11.19 -8.31 11.73
N LEU A 210 10.46 -9.18 11.03
CA LEU A 210 9.13 -8.94 10.46
C LEU A 210 9.09 -7.79 9.44
N LEU A 211 10.19 -7.56 8.73
CA LEU A 211 10.24 -6.53 7.69
C LEU A 211 9.20 -6.77 6.59
N GLY A 212 8.96 -8.04 6.23
CA GLY A 212 7.91 -8.41 5.29
C GLY A 212 6.51 -8.06 5.79
N ASN A 213 6.21 -8.28 7.07
CA ASN A 213 4.93 -7.91 7.66
C ASN A 213 4.72 -6.38 7.67
N ARG A 214 5.77 -5.58 7.91
CA ARG A 214 5.68 -4.11 7.83
C ARG A 214 5.35 -3.66 6.41
N CYS A 215 6.02 -4.25 5.41
CA CYS A 215 5.74 -3.99 4.00
C CYS A 215 4.30 -4.37 3.64
N PHE A 216 3.85 -5.54 4.08
CA PHE A 216 2.47 -6.01 3.91
C PHE A 216 1.45 -5.01 4.48
N LEU A 217 1.67 -4.52 5.70
CA LEU A 217 0.81 -3.51 6.32
C LEU A 217 0.77 -2.22 5.49
N TYR A 218 1.91 -1.68 5.05
CA TYR A 218 1.95 -0.45 4.25
C TYR A 218 1.10 -0.54 2.97
N HIS A 219 0.97 -1.72 2.37
CA HIS A 219 0.17 -1.93 1.16
C HIS A 219 -1.32 -2.11 1.41
N LEU A 220 -1.73 -2.42 2.64
CA LEU A 220 -3.11 -2.81 2.95
C LEU A 220 -3.83 -1.86 3.91
N ILE A 221 -3.13 -0.94 4.58
CA ILE A 221 -3.77 0.00 5.52
C ILE A 221 -4.21 1.33 4.89
N GLY A 222 -3.84 1.61 3.63
CA GLY A 222 -4.13 2.89 2.97
C GLY A 222 -5.59 3.31 3.12
N ASN A 223 -5.83 4.50 3.71
CA ASN A 223 -7.17 5.05 4.00
C ASN A 223 -8.14 4.08 4.70
N GLY A 224 -7.63 3.07 5.41
CA GLY A 224 -8.42 2.07 6.13
C GLY A 224 -9.04 0.98 5.27
N ASN A 225 -8.82 0.98 3.96
CA ASN A 225 -9.40 -0.01 3.04
C ASN A 225 -8.39 -0.62 2.05
N GLY A 226 -7.12 -0.25 2.17
CA GLY A 226 -6.02 -0.75 1.34
C GLY A 226 -6.17 -0.42 -0.15
N GLU A 227 -7.04 0.53 -0.51
CA GLU A 227 -7.34 0.81 -1.91
C GLU A 227 -6.14 1.50 -2.59
N TRP A 228 -5.81 1.01 -3.79
CA TRP A 228 -4.82 1.63 -4.66
C TRP A 228 -5.53 2.35 -5.80
N LYS A 229 -5.39 3.68 -5.81
CA LYS A 229 -5.94 4.56 -6.83
C LYS A 229 -4.86 5.05 -7.78
N VAL A 230 -5.26 5.63 -8.89
CA VAL A 230 -4.36 6.32 -9.83
C VAL A 230 -4.84 7.74 -10.11
N PRO A 231 -3.95 8.70 -10.38
CA PRO A 231 -4.35 10.03 -10.85
C PRO A 231 -5.16 9.94 -12.15
N GLN A 232 -6.27 10.67 -12.22
CA GLN A 232 -7.01 10.79 -13.47
C GLN A 232 -6.17 11.55 -14.50
N GLY A 233 -5.94 10.95 -15.67
CA GLY A 233 -5.20 11.57 -16.78
C GLY A 233 -3.74 11.13 -16.91
N GLY A 234 -3.21 10.37 -15.95
CA GLY A 234 -1.84 9.84 -15.97
C GLY A 234 -0.83 10.77 -15.31
#